data_AF-A0A6L3AXC9-F1
#
_entry.id   AF-A0A6L3AXC9-F1
#
_cell.length_a   1.000
_cell.length_b   1.000
_cell.length_c   1.000
_cell.angle_alpha   90.00
_cell.angle_beta   90.00
_cell.angle_gamma   90.00
#
_symmetry.space_group_name_H-M   'P 1'
#
loop_
_entity.id
_entity.type
_entity.pdbx_description
1 polymer ?
#
loop_
_entity_poly.entity_id
_entity_poly.type
_entity_poly.pdbx_seq_one_letter_code
_entity_poly.pdbx_strand_id
1 'polypeptide(L)'
;MDVNGKAVAPADLPGSAGSAPPLERFDIPVTVDFARRMGFPVPQGAVAPGVEVGYLTWYANRLYFNGQPIGGPSEAEVYAYCRTVR
;
A
#
# COMPACT_ATOMS: atom_id res chain seq x y z
N MET A 1 -38.23 -6.45 -3.57
CA MET A 1 -39.26 -6.03 -2.59
C MET A 1 -38.57 -5.87 -1.24
N ASP A 2 -38.89 -4.81 -0.48
CA ASP A 2 -38.29 -4.56 0.84
C ASP A 2 -38.93 -5.48 1.89
N VAL A 3 -38.43 -5.42 3.13
CA VAL A 3 -38.95 -6.24 4.24
C VAL A 3 -40.42 -5.96 4.59
N ASN A 4 -40.98 -4.86 4.07
CA ASN A 4 -42.36 -4.44 4.25
C ASN A 4 -43.20 -4.64 2.97
N GLY A 5 -42.68 -5.38 1.98
CA GLY A 5 -43.40 -5.72 0.75
C GLY A 5 -43.49 -4.60 -0.28
N LYS A 6 -42.74 -3.51 -0.13
CA LYS A 6 -42.71 -2.41 -1.12
C LYS A 6 -41.70 -2.69 -2.23
N ALA A 7 -41.97 -2.17 -3.42
CA ALA A 7 -41.03 -2.23 -4.54
C ALA A 7 -39.70 -1.56 -4.14
N VAL A 8 -38.60 -2.28 -4.27
CA VAL A 8 -37.25 -1.73 -4.03
C VAL A 8 -36.81 -1.09 -5.33
N ALA A 9 -36.19 0.08 -5.24
CA ALA A 9 -35.59 0.72 -6.39
C ALA A 9 -34.63 -0.26 -7.11
N PRO A 10 -34.65 -0.33 -8.46
CA PRO A 10 -33.73 -1.18 -9.20
C PRO A 10 -32.27 -0.89 -8.83
N ALA A 11 -31.47 -1.95 -8.67
CA ALA A 11 -30.03 -1.83 -8.40
C ALA A 11 -29.22 -1.36 -9.62
N ASP A 12 -29.87 -1.29 -10.79
CA ASP A 12 -29.30 -0.79 -12.04
C ASP A 12 -29.24 0.75 -12.02
N LEU A 13 -28.34 1.28 -11.19
CA LEU A 13 -27.72 2.56 -11.49
C LEU A 13 -26.88 2.37 -12.77
N PRO A 14 -26.84 3.34 -13.71
CA PRO A 14 -25.90 3.25 -14.81
C PRO A 14 -24.52 3.00 -14.22
N GLY A 15 -23.93 1.85 -14.57
CA GLY A 15 -22.72 1.34 -13.96
C GLY A 15 -21.57 2.31 -14.16
N SER A 16 -21.41 3.23 -13.21
CA SER A 16 -20.17 3.93 -12.97
C SER A 16 -19.57 3.40 -11.67
N ALA A 17 -19.33 2.09 -11.62
CA ALA A 17 -17.99 1.68 -11.21
C ALA A 17 -17.06 2.16 -12.33
N GLY A 18 -16.92 3.49 -12.46
CA GLY A 18 -15.91 4.06 -13.31
C GLY A 18 -14.64 3.39 -12.86
N SER A 19 -13.96 2.71 -13.77
CA SER A 19 -12.63 2.19 -13.54
C SER A 19 -11.88 3.32 -12.87
N ALA A 20 -11.67 3.22 -11.55
CA ALA A 20 -10.96 4.27 -10.84
C ALA A 20 -9.65 4.43 -11.61
N PRO A 21 -9.25 5.67 -11.95
CA PRO A 21 -7.99 5.87 -12.64
C PRO A 21 -6.92 5.10 -11.84
N PRO A 22 -6.01 4.38 -12.52
CA PRO A 22 -5.00 3.60 -11.82
C PRO A 22 -4.28 4.53 -10.85
N LEU A 23 -4.21 4.12 -9.57
CA LEU A 23 -3.58 4.92 -8.52
C LEU A 23 -2.09 5.04 -8.84
N GLU A 24 -1.68 6.20 -9.33
CA GLU A 24 -0.28 6.50 -9.64
C GLU A 24 0.57 6.56 -8.37
N ARG A 25 -0.06 6.99 -7.27
CA ARG A 25 0.54 7.10 -5.94
C ARG A 25 -0.50 6.95 -4.84
N PHE A 26 -0.13 6.26 -3.76
CA PHE A 26 -0.87 6.34 -2.50
C PHE A 26 0.07 6.16 -1.31
N ASP A 27 -0.29 6.82 -0.21
CA ASP A 27 0.48 6.84 1.04
C ASP A 27 -0.32 6.10 2.14
N ILE A 28 0.32 5.14 2.81
CA ILE A 28 -0.25 4.37 3.92
C ILE A 28 0.50 4.75 5.20
N PRO A 29 -0.17 5.30 6.22
CA PRO A 29 0.46 5.55 7.51
C PRO A 29 0.84 4.21 8.17
N VAL A 30 2.07 4.14 8.67
CA VAL A 30 2.64 2.97 9.33
C VAL A 30 2.60 3.22 10.83
N THR A 31 1.87 2.40 11.57
CA THR A 31 1.89 2.44 13.03
C THR A 31 3.02 1.59 13.61
N VAL A 32 3.39 1.84 14.87
CA VAL A 32 4.33 1.00 15.64
C VAL A 32 3.96 -0.48 15.57
N ASP A 33 2.67 -0.81 15.76
CA ASP A 33 2.22 -2.20 15.80
C ASP A 33 2.33 -2.86 14.43
N PHE A 34 2.00 -2.11 13.37
CA PHE A 34 2.17 -2.57 12.01
C PHE A 34 3.65 -2.79 11.68
N ALA A 35 4.52 -1.84 12.02
CA ALA A 35 5.96 -1.94 11.79
C ALA A 35 6.57 -3.16 12.51
N ARG A 36 6.18 -3.41 13.77
CA ARG A 36 6.58 -4.62 14.52
C ARG A 36 6.11 -5.90 13.84
N ARG A 37 4.85 -5.94 13.37
CA ARG A 37 4.27 -7.12 12.71
C ARG A 37 4.95 -7.43 11.37
N MET A 38 5.42 -6.40 10.67
CA MET A 38 6.14 -6.52 9.39
C MET A 38 7.64 -6.82 9.56
N GLY A 39 8.17 -6.83 10.79
CA GLY A 39 9.57 -7.10 11.06
C GLY A 39 10.51 -5.93 10.78
N PHE A 40 9.99 -4.70 10.67
CA PHE A 40 10.85 -3.51 10.56
C PHE A 40 11.54 -3.23 11.90
N PRO A 41 12.79 -2.72 11.89
CA PRO A 41 13.47 -2.31 13.11
C PRO A 41 12.77 -1.09 13.70
N VAL A 42 12.05 -1.27 14.81
CA VAL A 42 11.45 -0.19 15.59
C VAL A 42 12.35 0.13 16.78
N PRO A 43 12.66 1.41 17.07
CA PRO A 43 13.46 1.78 18.23
C PRO A 43 12.93 1.13 19.52
N GLN A 44 13.81 0.52 20.30
CA GLN A 44 13.45 -0.06 21.58
C GLN A 44 13.24 1.07 22.60
N GLY A 45 11.98 1.43 22.80
CA GLY A 45 11.51 2.41 23.76
C GLY A 45 9.99 2.29 23.93
N ALA A 46 9.44 2.89 24.98
CA ALA A 46 8.01 2.88 25.27
C ALA A 46 7.24 3.77 24.27
N VAL A 47 7.23 3.39 22.99
CA VAL A 47 6.34 3.99 22.00
C VAL A 47 4.99 3.28 22.13
N ALA A 48 3.94 4.05 22.41
CA ALA A 48 2.60 3.54 22.57
C ALA A 48 2.13 2.85 21.27
N PRO A 49 1.36 1.75 21.37
CA PRO A 49 0.61 1.19 20.24
C PRO A 49 -0.19 2.27 19.50
N GLY A 50 -0.34 2.13 18.19
CA GLY A 50 -1.08 3.08 17.34
C GLY A 50 -0.36 4.38 16.99
N VAL A 51 0.81 4.67 17.56
CA VAL A 51 1.63 5.81 17.14
C VAL A 51 2.12 5.60 15.71
N GLU A 52 1.96 6.61 14.87
CA GLU A 52 2.50 6.64 13.51
C GLU A 52 4.03 6.81 13.55
N VAL A 53 4.74 5.95 12.84
CA VAL A 53 6.21 5.95 12.75
C VAL A 53 6.72 6.32 11.35
N GLY A 54 5.81 6.52 10.40
CA GLY A 54 6.16 6.87 9.03
C GLY A 54 5.08 6.53 8.02
N TYR A 55 5.47 6.58 6.75
CA TYR A 55 4.59 6.28 5.62
C TYR A 55 5.21 5.25 4.70
N LEU A 56 4.34 4.35 4.22
CA LEU A 56 4.59 3.57 3.02
C LEU A 56 4.02 4.31 1.82
N THR A 57 4.85 4.62 0.84
CA THR A 57 4.42 5.22 -0.42
C THR A 57 4.58 4.19 -1.53
N TRP A 58 3.48 3.86 -2.22
CA TRP A 58 3.56 3.20 -3.51
C TRP A 58 3.64 4.26 -4.59
N TYR A 59 4.68 4.22 -5.42
CA TYR A 59 4.86 5.17 -6.51
C TYR A 59 5.73 4.55 -7.60
N ALA A 60 5.38 4.75 -8.88
CA ALA A 60 6.18 4.28 -10.02
C ALA A 60 6.57 2.78 -9.93
N ASN A 61 5.62 1.94 -9.50
CA ASN A 61 5.79 0.49 -9.35
C ASN A 61 6.86 0.07 -8.32
N ARG A 62 7.19 0.98 -7.38
CA ARG A 62 8.10 0.76 -6.28
C ARG A 62 7.45 1.15 -4.97
N LEU A 63 7.84 0.46 -3.91
CA LEU A 63 7.40 0.73 -2.56
C LEU A 63 8.51 1.44 -1.80
N TYR A 64 8.14 2.48 -1.05
CA TYR A 64 9.06 3.29 -0.28
C TYR A 64 8.60 3.36 1.17
N PHE A 65 9.54 3.29 2.12
CA PHE A 65 9.31 3.59 3.52
C PHE A 65 10.03 4.88 3.89
N ASN A 66 9.30 5.91 4.30
CA ASN A 66 9.86 7.25 4.57
C ASN A 66 10.75 7.78 3.43
N GLY A 67 10.35 7.51 2.18
CA GLY A 67 11.09 7.88 0.97
C GLY A 67 12.27 6.98 0.60
N GLN A 68 12.61 5.98 1.43
CA GLN A 68 13.63 4.98 1.10
C GLN A 68 12.99 3.78 0.38
N PRO A 69 13.47 3.36 -0.79
CA PRO A 69 12.91 2.19 -1.47
C PRO A 69 13.07 0.94 -0.58
N ILE A 70 12.01 0.15 -0.48
CA ILE A 70 12.01 -1.12 0.26
C ILE A 70 11.80 -2.28 -0.71
N GLY A 71 12.56 -3.36 -0.48
CA GLY A 71 12.73 -4.44 -1.45
C GLY A 71 14.04 -4.28 -2.23
N GLY A 72 14.63 -5.41 -2.61
CA GLY A 72 15.85 -5.41 -3.38
C GLY A 72 15.63 -5.00 -4.84
N PRO A 73 16.73 -4.82 -5.59
CA PRO A 73 16.76 -4.84 -7.05
C PRO A 73 15.64 -5.65 -7.70
N SER A 74 14.67 -4.99 -8.34
CA SER A 74 13.82 -5.65 -9.33
C SER A 74 14.67 -6.11 -10.51
N GLU A 75 14.21 -7.07 -11.32
CA GLU A 75 14.96 -7.78 -12.37
C GLU A 75 15.98 -6.93 -13.16
N ALA A 76 15.71 -5.64 -13.41
CA ALA A 76 16.64 -4.71 -14.04
C ALA A 76 17.99 -4.52 -13.31
N GLU A 77 18.02 -4.47 -11.97
CA GLU A 77 19.28 -4.35 -11.22
C GLU A 77 20.02 -5.71 -11.15
N VAL A 78 19.30 -6.84 -11.22
CA VAL A 78 19.91 -8.17 -11.45
C VAL A 78 20.56 -8.21 -12.83
N TYR A 79 19.89 -7.71 -13.88
CA TYR A 79 20.45 -7.61 -15.23
C TYR A 79 21.67 -6.69 -15.31
N ALA A 80 21.69 -5.58 -14.57
CA ALA A 80 22.83 -4.68 -14.53
C ALA A 80 24.03 -5.32 -13.82
N TYR A 81 23.80 -6.01 -12.69
CA TYR A 81 24.83 -6.77 -11.99
C TYR A 81 25.41 -7.91 -12.85
N CYS A 82 24.55 -8.64 -13.57
CA CYS A 82 24.99 -9.69 -14.51
C CYS A 82 25.86 -9.16 -15.67
N ARG A 83 25.85 -7.85 -15.97
CA ARG A 83 26.73 -7.23 -16.98
C ARG A 83 28.07 -6.78 -16.41
N THR A 84 28.21 -6.64 -15.09
CA THR A 84 29.46 -6.20 -14.45
C THR A 84 30.30 -7.34 -13.89
N VAL A 85 29.69 -8.51 -13.65
CA VAL A 85 30.40 -9.75 -13.31
C VAL A 85 30.74 -10.48 -14.61
N ARG A 86 31.85 -10.11 -15.25
CA ARG A 86 32.43 -10.84 -16.39
C ARG A 86 33.82 -11.34 -16.03
#